data_AF-A0A395WF60-F1
#
_entry.id   AF-A0A395WF60-F1
#
_cell.length_a   1.000
_cell.length_b   1.000
_cell.length_c   1.000
_cell.angle_alpha   90.00
_cell.angle_beta   90.00
_cell.angle_gamma   90.00
#
_symmetry.space_group_name_H-M   'P 1'
#
loop_
_entity.id
_entity.type
_entity.pdbx_description
1 polymer ?
#
loop_
_entity_poly.entity_id
_entity_poly.type
_entity_poly.pdbx_seq_one_letter_code
_entity_poly.pdbx_strand_id
1 'polypeptide(L)'
;MKKTVNDIKNLCNLLQYMSREAGLFSNGYISYISIGRYAKYVDLHFMNGSIYNFDSYTKAFLYDQLLRYAKNHLEKWDQKEKSKREKNRFNHAKRELEKIEKDL
;
A
#
# COMPACT_ATOMS: atom_id res chain seq x y z
N MET A 1 13.16 -0.13 -15.87
CA MET A 1 12.94 -1.58 -15.67
C MET A 1 11.45 -1.92 -15.83
N LYS A 2 11.08 -3.09 -16.36
CA LYS A 2 9.66 -3.49 -16.51
C LYS A 2 9.11 -3.96 -15.16
N LYS A 3 8.11 -3.26 -14.62
CA LYS A 3 7.40 -3.71 -13.40
C LYS A 3 6.52 -4.92 -13.69
N THR A 4 6.52 -5.86 -12.76
CA THR A 4 5.77 -7.12 -12.84
C THR A 4 4.45 -7.03 -12.08
N VAL A 5 3.58 -8.02 -12.31
CA VAL A 5 2.37 -8.19 -11.50
C VAL A 5 2.72 -8.51 -10.04
N ASN A 6 3.85 -9.17 -9.80
CA ASN A 6 4.29 -9.52 -8.45
C ASN A 6 4.68 -8.28 -7.65
N ASP A 7 5.34 -7.31 -8.28
CA ASP A 7 5.72 -6.05 -7.64
C ASP A 7 4.48 -5.28 -7.16
N ILE A 8 3.42 -5.28 -7.97
CA ILE A 8 2.13 -4.68 -7.63
C ILE A 8 1.48 -5.43 -6.46
N LYS A 9 1.49 -6.77 -6.48
CA LYS A 9 0.97 -7.59 -5.36
C LYS A 9 1.71 -7.31 -4.06
N ASN A 10 3.03 -7.17 -4.10
CA ASN A 10 3.84 -6.87 -2.91
C ASN A 10 3.47 -5.52 -2.31
N LEU A 11 3.27 -4.48 -3.13
CA LEU A 11 2.75 -3.19 -2.68
C LEU A 11 1.35 -3.29 -2.07
N CYS A 12 0.44 -4.03 -2.71
CA CYS A 12 -0.91 -4.25 -2.18
C CYS A 12 -0.89 -4.95 -0.82
N ASN A 13 -0.04 -5.97 -0.66
CA ASN A 13 0.12 -6.67 0.61
C ASN A 13 0.64 -5.74 1.72
N LEU A 14 1.61 -4.87 1.40
CA LEU A 14 2.11 -3.87 2.32
C LEU A 14 1.01 -2.86 2.72
N LEU A 15 0.23 -2.36 1.77
CA LEU A 15 -0.90 -1.46 2.03
C LEU A 15 -1.94 -2.11 2.97
N GLN A 16 -2.30 -3.37 2.68
CA GLN A 16 -3.19 -4.15 3.53
C GLN A 16 -2.64 -4.30 4.96
N TYR A 17 -1.33 -4.55 5.10
CA TYR A 17 -0.67 -4.64 6.41
C TYR A 17 -0.70 -3.31 7.18
N MET A 18 -0.38 -2.20 6.51
CA MET A 18 -0.43 -0.86 7.10
C MET A 18 -1.85 -0.51 7.54
N SER A 19 -2.88 -0.90 6.76
CA SER A 19 -4.28 -0.55 7.03
C SER A 19 -4.86 -1.09 8.34
N ARG A 20 -4.20 -2.08 8.96
CA ARG A 20 -4.56 -2.57 10.30
C ARG A 20 -4.23 -1.58 11.42
N GLU A 21 -3.71 -0.41 11.08
CA GLU A 21 -3.49 0.70 12.00
C GLU A 21 -4.71 1.64 12.02
N ALA A 22 -5.29 1.84 13.20
CA ALA A 22 -6.49 2.66 13.34
C ALA A 22 -6.20 4.13 12.96
N GLY A 23 -7.08 4.70 12.14
CA GLY A 23 -6.99 6.10 11.70
C GLY A 23 -5.77 6.41 10.82
N LEU A 24 -5.03 5.42 10.33
CA LEU A 24 -3.95 5.65 9.38
C LEU A 24 -4.49 6.09 8.01
N PHE A 25 -5.57 5.44 7.59
CA PHE A 25 -6.32 5.80 6.39
C PHE A 25 -7.62 6.48 6.84
N SER A 26 -7.97 7.60 6.22
CA SER A 26 -9.21 8.35 6.52
C SER A 26 -10.47 7.50 6.35
N ASN A 27 -10.39 6.51 5.47
CA ASN A 27 -11.49 5.63 5.10
C ASN A 27 -11.56 4.35 5.96
N GLY A 28 -10.76 4.27 7.03
CA GLY A 28 -10.67 3.08 7.86
C GLY A 28 -9.72 2.02 7.28
N TYR A 29 -9.86 0.77 7.72
CA TYR A 29 -9.00 -0.30 7.26
C TYR A 29 -9.46 -0.84 5.90
N ILE A 30 -8.48 -1.31 5.13
CA ILE A 30 -8.74 -1.98 3.85
C ILE A 30 -9.32 -3.36 4.19
N SER A 31 -10.51 -3.70 3.70
CA SER A 31 -11.11 -5.04 3.85
C SER A 31 -10.57 -6.03 2.84
N TYR A 32 -10.46 -5.57 1.59
CA TYR A 32 -10.11 -6.40 0.45
C TYR A 32 -9.44 -5.55 -0.63
N ILE A 33 -8.57 -6.19 -1.41
CA ILE A 33 -7.91 -5.58 -2.57
C ILE A 33 -8.28 -6.39 -3.80
N SER A 34 -8.92 -5.73 -4.76
CA SER A 34 -9.18 -6.28 -6.09
C SER A 34 -8.01 -5.94 -7.01
N ILE A 35 -7.43 -6.94 -7.68
CA ILE A 35 -6.38 -6.71 -8.69
C ILE A 35 -6.92 -7.15 -10.04
N GLY A 36 -7.07 -6.19 -10.94
CA GLY A 36 -7.55 -6.43 -12.30
C GLY A 36 -6.64 -7.35 -13.11
N ARG A 37 -7.18 -7.92 -14.18
CA ARG A 37 -6.44 -8.83 -15.06
C ARG A 37 -5.13 -8.19 -15.54
N TYR A 38 -4.03 -8.94 -15.41
CA TYR A 38 -2.66 -8.48 -15.70
C TYR A 38 -2.21 -7.24 -14.90
N ALA A 39 -2.87 -6.92 -13.78
CA ALA A 39 -2.67 -5.70 -13.02
C ALA A 39 -2.81 -4.44 -13.87
N LYS A 40 -3.94 -4.33 -14.59
CA LYS A 40 -4.36 -3.10 -15.29
C LYS A 40 -4.99 -2.06 -14.34
N TYR A 41 -5.56 -2.53 -13.24
CA TYR A 41 -6.11 -1.69 -12.18
C TYR A 41 -5.98 -2.40 -10.83
N VAL A 42 -6.09 -1.63 -9.75
CA VAL A 42 -6.16 -2.09 -8.36
C VAL A 42 -7.23 -1.27 -7.63
N ASP A 43 -8.18 -1.95 -6.99
CA ASP A 43 -9.19 -1.31 -6.16
C ASP A 43 -8.94 -1.67 -4.68
N LEU A 44 -8.84 -0.65 -3.84
CA LEU A 44 -8.77 -0.79 -2.39
C LEU A 44 -10.18 -0.63 -1.83
N HIS A 45 -10.75 -1.71 -1.31
CA HIS A 45 -12.04 -1.68 -0.63
C HIS A 45 -11.81 -1.43 0.85
N PHE A 46 -12.51 -0.45 1.40
CA PHE A 46 -12.45 -0.10 2.82
C PHE A 46 -13.69 -0.57 3.55
N MET A 47 -13.56 -0.80 4.87
CA MET A 47 -14.68 -1.30 5.68
C MET A 47 -15.79 -0.29 5.94
N ASN A 48 -15.52 1.00 5.70
CA ASN A 48 -16.57 2.01 5.67
C ASN A 48 -17.38 2.00 4.35
N GLY A 49 -17.12 1.05 3.45
CA GLY A 49 -17.78 0.91 2.15
C GLY A 49 -17.18 1.75 1.03
N SER A 50 -16.21 2.64 1.32
CA SER A 50 -15.54 3.40 0.28
C SER A 50 -14.59 2.53 -0.53
N ILE A 51 -14.39 2.92 -1.79
CA ILE A 51 -13.50 2.25 -2.73
C ILE A 51 -12.54 3.30 -3.28
N TYR A 52 -11.25 2.99 -3.28
CA TYR A 52 -10.23 3.82 -3.92
C TYR A 52 -9.61 3.03 -5.08
N ASN A 53 -9.72 3.56 -6.29
CA ASN A 53 -9.28 2.89 -7.50
C ASN A 53 -7.95 3.48 -7.99
N PHE A 54 -7.08 2.60 -8.45
CA PHE A 54 -5.88 2.92 -9.21
C PHE A 54 -6.00 2.26 -10.57
N ASP A 55 -6.13 3.04 -11.64
CA ASP A 55 -6.18 2.53 -13.01
C ASP A 55 -5.01 3.07 -13.83
N SER A 56 -4.60 2.29 -14.83
CA SER A 56 -3.52 2.69 -15.74
C SER A 56 -3.47 1.81 -16.97
N TYR A 57 -3.05 2.41 -18.09
CA TYR A 57 -2.70 1.65 -19.30
C TYR A 57 -1.40 0.84 -19.14
N THR A 58 -0.53 1.21 -18.21
CA THR A 58 0.76 0.53 -17.99
C THR A 58 0.98 0.10 -16.53
N LYS A 59 1.58 -1.08 -16.35
CA LYS A 59 1.94 -1.61 -15.02
C LYS A 59 2.96 -0.73 -14.30
N ALA A 60 3.87 -0.10 -15.03
CA ALA A 60 4.90 0.76 -14.46
C ALA A 60 4.26 1.97 -13.78
N PHE A 61 3.34 2.65 -14.47
CA PHE A 61 2.63 3.77 -13.89
C PHE A 61 1.72 3.35 -12.72
N LEU A 62 1.02 2.22 -12.83
CA LEU A 62 0.20 1.70 -11.73
C LEU A 62 1.05 1.42 -10.48
N TYR A 63 2.19 0.77 -10.67
CA TYR A 63 3.15 0.51 -9.61
C TYR A 63 3.63 1.82 -8.96
N ASP A 64 4.00 2.83 -9.75
CA ASP A 64 4.48 4.10 -9.23
C ASP A 64 3.40 4.85 -8.43
N GLN A 65 2.14 4.81 -8.86
CA GLN A 65 1.02 5.39 -8.12
C GLN A 65 0.81 4.68 -6.78
N LEU A 66 0.81 3.35 -6.77
CA LEU A 66 0.70 2.56 -5.54
C LEU A 66 1.88 2.78 -4.59
N LEU A 67 3.10 2.88 -5.12
CA LEU A 67 4.30 3.15 -4.34
C LEU A 67 4.24 4.53 -3.69
N ARG A 68 3.85 5.57 -4.45
CA ARG A 68 3.63 6.92 -3.90
C ARG A 68 2.56 6.90 -2.82
N TYR A 69 1.46 6.21 -3.04
CA TYR A 69 0.38 6.09 -2.06
C TYR A 69 0.85 5.40 -0.77
N ALA A 70 1.63 4.33 -0.88
CA ALA A 70 2.20 3.63 0.27
C ALA A 70 3.18 4.53 1.05
N LYS A 71 4.08 5.24 0.36
CA LYS A 71 5.04 6.19 0.96
C LYS A 71 4.33 7.29 1.73
N ASN A 72 3.33 7.93 1.12
CA ASN A 72 2.59 9.01 1.76
C ASN A 72 1.92 8.55 3.06
N HIS A 73 1.40 7.33 3.11
CA HIS A 73 0.80 6.79 4.33
C HIS A 73 1.84 6.35 5.35
N LEU A 74 2.99 5.81 4.93
CA LEU A 74 4.08 5.49 5.84
C LEU A 74 4.63 6.77 6.50
N GLU A 75 4.82 7.85 5.74
CA GLU A 75 5.25 9.15 6.27
C GLU A 75 4.23 9.72 7.27
N LYS A 76 2.94 9.70 6.94
CA LYS A 76 1.87 10.07 7.89
C LYS A 76 1.88 9.22 9.14
N TRP A 77 2.18 7.92 9.03
CA TRP A 77 2.34 7.06 10.20
C TRP A 77 3.54 7.51 11.03
N ASP A 78 4.66 7.85 10.39
CA ASP A 78 5.87 8.30 11.08
C ASP A 78 5.65 9.56 11.93
N GLN A 79 4.81 10.49 11.46
CA GLN A 79 4.46 11.71 12.18
C GLN A 79 3.61 11.51 13.45
N LYS A 80 2.99 10.34 13.62
CA LYS A 80 2.17 10.04 14.81
C LYS A 80 3.04 9.57 15.99
N GLU A 81 2.62 9.90 17.21
CA GLU A 81 3.10 9.19 18.39
C GLU A 81 2.71 7.70 18.31
N LYS A 82 3.62 6.82 18.73
CA LYS A 82 3.48 5.36 18.60
C LYS A 82 3.83 4.67 19.90
N SER A 83 2.98 3.73 20.30
CA SER A 83 3.31 2.70 21.27
C SER A 83 4.45 1.81 20.79
N LYS A 84 5.03 1.00 21.69
CA LYS A 84 6.09 0.03 21.35
C LYS A 84 5.65 -0.95 20.25
N ARG A 85 4.39 -1.40 20.29
CA ARG A 85 3.81 -2.32 19.30
C ARG A 85 3.73 -1.67 17.93
N GLU A 86 3.25 -0.43 17.88
CA GLU A 86 3.12 0.34 16.63
C GLU A 86 4.48 0.67 16.04
N LYS A 87 5.49 1.00 16.85
CA LYS A 87 6.88 1.17 16.38
C LYS A 87 7.41 -0.08 15.68
N ASN A 88 7.16 -1.28 16.24
CA ASN A 88 7.59 -2.53 15.61
C ASN A 88 6.89 -2.77 14.26
N ARG A 89 5.59 -2.49 14.17
CA ARG A 89 4.82 -2.60 12.92
C ARG A 89 5.30 -1.60 11.87
N PHE A 90 5.49 -0.35 12.27
CA PHE A 90 6.04 0.70 11.42
C PHE A 90 7.42 0.31 10.88
N ASN A 91 8.33 -0.14 11.74
CA ASN A 91 9.67 -0.57 11.32
C ASN A 91 9.65 -1.79 10.40
N HIS A 92 8.66 -2.68 10.54
CA HIS A 92 8.46 -3.76 9.58
C HIS A 92 7.99 -3.21 8.23
N ALA A 93 6.94 -2.39 8.21
CA ALA A 93 6.41 -1.79 6.99
C ALA A 93 7.48 -0.97 6.23
N LYS A 94 8.29 -0.18 6.95
CA LYS A 94 9.42 0.56 6.39
C LYS A 94 10.44 -0.36 5.70
N ARG A 95 10.86 -1.43 6.37
CA ARG A 95 11.82 -2.40 5.81
C ARG A 95 11.26 -3.13 4.59
N GLU A 96 9.99 -3.51 4.61
CA GLU A 96 9.36 -4.14 3.44
C GLU A 96 9.25 -3.17 2.26
N LEU A 97 8.94 -1.89 2.52
CA LEU A 97 8.94 -0.86 1.48
C LEU A 97 10.35 -0.69 0.87
N GLU A 98 11.38 -0.59 1.70
CA GLU A 98 12.78 -0.50 1.25
C GLU A 98 13.21 -1.70 0.40
N LYS A 99 12.75 -2.92 0.71
CA LYS A 99 13.01 -4.11 -0.13
C LYS A 99 12.31 -4.02 -1.47
N ILE A 100 11.02 -3.63 -1.47
CA ILE A 100 10.24 -3.42 -2.70
C ILE A 100 10.91 -2.38 -3.62
N GLU A 101 11.62 -1.41 -3.04
CA GLU A 101 12.38 -0.41 -3.77
C GLU A 101 13.77 -0.86 -4.22
N LYS A 102 14.43 -1.75 -3.47
CA LYS A 102 15.78 -2.26 -3.78
C LYS A 102 15.79 -3.43 -4.75
N ASP A 103 14.71 -4.21 -4.82
CA ASP A 103 14.53 -5.27 -5.82
C ASP A 103 14.20 -4.69 -7.22
N LEU A 104 14.63 -3.45 -7.49
CA LEU A 104 14.44 -2.66 -8.71
C LEU A 104 15.74 -2.26 -9.40
#